data_AF-A0A1X2ISH7-F1
#
_entry.id   AF-A0A1X2ISH7-F1
#
_cell.length_a   1.000
_cell.length_b   1.000
_cell.length_c   1.000
_cell.angle_alpha   90.00
_cell.angle_beta   90.00
_cell.angle_gamma   90.00
#
_symmetry.space_group_name_H-M   'P 1'
#
loop_
_entity.id
_entity.type
_entity.pdbx_description
1 polymer ?
#
loop_
_entity_poly.entity_id
_entity_poly.type
_entity_poly.pdbx_seq_one_letter_code
_entity_poly.pdbx_strand_id
1 'polypeptide(L)'
;MHPQLIIHKHEGCEGVIEALDQCHKANSFNKFLGFCNDAKRQVDQCLKEEFLAQRAENKGKNAEKRARMKKVWDEIDEPSPEFIAKHTKADE
;
A
#
# COMPACT_ATOMS: atom_id res chain seq x y z
N MET A 1 -6.74 13.73 14.23
CA MET A 1 -7.64 12.73 13.61
C MET A 1 -6.79 11.66 12.92
N HIS A 2 -6.98 10.38 13.23
CA HIS A 2 -6.34 9.24 12.56
C HIS A 2 -7.35 8.58 11.58
N PRO A 3 -6.91 7.81 10.58
CA PRO A 3 -7.81 6.93 9.81
C PRO A 3 -8.54 5.94 10.73
N GLN A 4 -9.68 5.40 10.32
CA GLN A 4 -10.42 4.45 11.15
C GLN A 4 -9.52 3.27 11.57
N LEU A 5 -9.33 3.11 12.89
CA LEU A 5 -8.47 2.09 13.48
C LEU A 5 -9.26 0.78 13.54
N ILE A 6 -9.15 0.01 12.47
CA ILE A 6 -9.77 -1.30 12.37
C ILE A 6 -8.78 -2.30 12.97
N ILE A 7 -9.01 -2.74 14.22
CA ILE A 7 -8.06 -3.57 14.99
C ILE A 7 -7.63 -4.82 14.20
N HIS A 8 -8.55 -5.53 13.55
CA HIS A 8 -8.24 -6.73 12.77
C HIS A 8 -7.33 -6.48 11.54
N LYS A 9 -7.10 -5.23 11.14
CA LYS A 9 -6.14 -4.87 10.07
C LYS A 9 -4.77 -4.44 10.60
N HIS A 10 -4.68 -4.21 11.90
CA HIS A 10 -3.53 -3.62 12.60
C HIS A 10 -3.23 -4.40 13.87
N GLU A 11 -3.18 -5.74 13.77
CA GLU A 11 -2.97 -6.64 14.91
C GLU A 11 -1.67 -6.31 15.66
N GLY A 12 -0.64 -5.80 14.97
CA GLY A 12 0.63 -5.37 15.58
C GLY A 12 0.53 -4.07 16.38
N CYS A 13 -0.54 -3.29 16.19
CA CYS A 13 -0.76 -1.99 16.85
C CYS A 13 -1.93 -2.00 17.83
N GLU A 14 -2.54 -3.15 18.13
CA GLU A 14 -3.73 -3.25 19.00
C GLU A 14 -3.54 -2.54 20.34
N GLY A 15 -2.42 -2.78 21.04
CA GLY A 15 -2.18 -2.19 22.36
C GLY A 15 -2.12 -0.66 22.37
N VAL A 16 -1.52 -0.04 21.34
CA VAL A 16 -1.47 1.45 21.25
C VAL A 16 -2.82 2.03 20.82
N ILE A 17 -3.59 1.29 20.01
CA ILE A 17 -4.94 1.65 19.59
C ILE A 17 -5.89 1.63 20.80
N GLU A 18 -5.81 0.57 21.62
CA GLU A 18 -6.59 0.46 22.86
C GLU A 18 -6.25 1.57 23.85
N ALA A 19 -4.97 1.92 24.01
CA ALA A 19 -4.56 3.02 24.89
C ALA A 19 -5.15 4.37 24.44
N LEU A 20 -5.18 4.63 23.13
CA LEU A 20 -5.81 5.83 22.58
C LEU A 20 -7.33 5.81 22.80
N ASP A 21 -7.97 4.66 22.59
CA ASP A 21 -9.41 4.50 22.79
C ASP A 21 -9.82 4.65 24.27
N GLN A 22 -9.02 4.14 25.20
CA GLN A 22 -9.19 4.38 26.64
C GLN A 22 -9.11 5.88 26.98
N CYS A 23 -8.17 6.62 26.37
CA CYS A 23 -8.07 8.07 26.57
C CYS A 23 -9.31 8.82 26.06
N HIS A 24 -9.85 8.41 24.91
CA HIS A 24 -11.08 8.96 24.36
C HIS A 24 -12.33 8.62 25.20
N LYS A 25 -12.38 7.39 25.75
CA LYS A 25 -13.47 6.91 26.62
C LYS A 25 -13.45 7.56 27.99
N ALA A 26 -12.27 7.87 28.53
CA ALA A 26 -12.12 8.50 29.85
C ALA A 26 -12.80 9.88 29.90
N ASN A 27 -12.66 10.69 28.85
CA ASN A 27 -13.44 11.91 28.69
C ASN A 27 -13.49 12.30 27.22
N SER A 28 -14.70 12.44 26.67
CA SER A 28 -14.92 12.84 25.29
C SER A 28 -14.30 14.20 24.95
N PHE A 29 -14.06 15.09 25.93
CA PHE A 29 -13.36 16.36 25.71
C PHE A 29 -11.85 16.20 25.47
N ASN A 30 -11.24 15.10 25.93
CA ASN A 30 -9.80 14.88 25.81
C ASN A 30 -9.32 14.81 24.35
N LYS A 31 -10.16 14.27 23.46
CA LYS A 31 -9.86 14.24 22.01
C LYS A 31 -9.91 15.62 21.36
N PHE A 32 -10.76 16.53 21.86
CA PHE A 32 -10.95 17.85 21.29
C PHE A 32 -9.91 18.86 21.79
N LEU A 33 -9.50 18.72 23.06
CA LEU A 33 -8.51 19.60 23.70
C LEU A 33 -7.06 19.13 23.48
N GLY A 34 -6.86 17.94 22.90
CA GLY A 34 -5.53 17.40 22.59
C GLY A 34 -4.85 16.68 23.75
N PHE A 35 -5.57 16.33 24.82
CA PHE A 35 -5.02 15.59 25.95
C PHE A 35 -4.60 14.15 25.59
N CYS A 36 -5.12 13.59 24.49
CA CYS A 36 -4.74 12.26 24.00
C CYS A 36 -3.61 12.28 22.95
N ASN A 37 -2.89 13.40 22.77
CA ASN A 37 -1.91 13.55 21.69
C ASN A 37 -0.71 12.59 21.81
N ASP A 38 -0.29 12.24 23.02
CA ASP A 38 0.83 11.31 23.21
C ASP A 38 0.46 9.88 22.83
N ALA A 39 -0.72 9.40 23.27
CA ALA A 39 -1.26 8.12 22.82
C ALA A 39 -1.47 8.11 21.30
N LYS A 40 -1.95 9.22 20.73
CA LYS A 40 -2.09 9.37 19.28
C LYS A 40 -0.74 9.25 18.56
N ARG A 41 0.32 9.88 19.08
CA ARG A 41 1.65 9.81 18.48
C ARG A 41 2.20 8.37 18.46
N GLN A 42 1.89 7.58 19.48
CA GLN A 42 2.27 6.16 19.53
C GLN A 42 1.55 5.34 18.44
N VAL A 43 0.24 5.56 18.28
CA VAL A 43 -0.54 4.94 17.20
C VAL A 43 0.02 5.33 15.83
N ASP A 44 0.27 6.62 15.61
CA ASP A 44 0.79 7.12 14.33
C ASP A 44 2.16 6.50 14.00
N GLN A 45 3.03 6.32 15.00
CA GLN A 45 4.34 5.67 14.82
C GLN A 45 4.19 4.18 14.46
N CYS A 46 3.35 3.45 15.19
CA CYS A 46 3.14 2.02 14.92
C CYS A 46 2.58 1.77 13.51
N LEU A 47 1.54 2.52 13.13
CA LEU A 47 0.94 2.38 11.79
C LEU A 47 1.91 2.76 10.67
N LYS A 48 2.81 3.71 10.92
CA LYS A 48 3.85 4.08 9.97
C LYS A 48 4.82 2.92 9.74
N GLU A 49 5.20 2.21 10.80
CA GLU A 49 6.09 1.04 10.70
C GLU A 49 5.42 -0.10 9.94
N GLU A 50 4.16 -0.43 10.26
CA GLU A 50 3.37 -1.41 9.51
C GLU A 50 3.28 -1.05 8.02
N PHE A 51 2.98 0.22 7.72
CA PHE A 51 2.89 0.71 6.34
C PHE A 51 4.23 0.55 5.61
N LEU A 52 5.36 0.87 6.25
CA LEU A 52 6.68 0.72 5.63
C LEU A 52 7.03 -0.75 5.36
N ALA A 53 6.69 -1.65 6.29
CA ALA A 53 6.88 -3.09 6.11
C ALA A 53 6.07 -3.62 4.91
N GLN A 54 4.77 -3.31 4.86
CA GLN A 54 3.90 -3.70 3.75
C GLN A 54 4.35 -3.08 2.42
N ARG A 55 4.81 -1.82 2.44
CA ARG A 55 5.33 -1.15 1.24
C ARG A 55 6.58 -1.84 0.71
N ALA A 56 7.48 -2.30 1.58
CA ALA A 56 8.67 -3.03 1.18
C ALA A 56 8.32 -4.37 0.51
N GLU A 57 7.39 -5.13 1.11
CA GLU A 57 6.91 -6.40 0.54
C GLU A 57 6.22 -6.19 -0.83
N ASN A 58 5.33 -5.20 -0.90
CA ASN A 58 4.60 -4.87 -2.13
C ASN A 58 5.53 -4.39 -3.24
N LYS A 59 6.65 -3.72 -2.92
CA LYS A 59 7.65 -3.30 -3.91
C LYS A 59 8.23 -4.53 -4.63
N GLY A 60 8.56 -5.59 -3.90
CA GLY A 60 9.06 -6.85 -4.48
C GLY A 60 8.03 -7.49 -5.42
N LYS A 61 6.81 -7.71 -4.91
CA LYS A 61 5.70 -8.30 -5.70
C LYS A 61 5.37 -7.48 -6.95
N ASN A 62 5.41 -6.15 -6.84
CA ASN A 62 5.13 -5.26 -7.97
C ASN A 62 6.25 -5.28 -9.01
N ALA A 63 7.51 -5.42 -8.61
CA ALA A 63 8.62 -5.58 -9.55
C ALA A 63 8.47 -6.87 -10.38
N GLU A 64 8.13 -7.98 -9.72
CA GLU A 64 7.87 -9.26 -10.40
C GLU A 64 6.68 -9.15 -11.37
N LYS A 65 5.55 -8.59 -10.91
CA LYS A 65 4.39 -8.36 -11.78
C LYS A 65 4.73 -7.48 -12.98
N ARG A 66 5.51 -6.42 -12.79
CA ARG A 66 5.97 -5.54 -13.88
C ARG A 66 6.87 -6.29 -14.87
N ALA A 67 7.81 -7.11 -14.39
CA ALA A 67 8.66 -7.91 -15.25
C ALA A 67 7.86 -8.94 -16.07
N ARG A 68 6.87 -9.59 -15.44
CA ARG A 68 5.95 -10.51 -16.14
C ARG A 68 5.14 -9.78 -17.21
N MET A 69 4.55 -8.63 -16.88
CA MET A 69 3.76 -7.88 -17.86
C MET A 69 4.62 -7.37 -19.00
N LYS A 70 5.84 -6.90 -18.73
CA LYS A 70 6.75 -6.49 -19.79
C LYS A 70 6.97 -7.60 -20.83
N LYS A 71 7.22 -8.84 -20.40
CA LYS A 71 7.37 -9.98 -21.34
C LYS A 71 6.12 -10.20 -22.19
N VAL A 72 4.94 -10.14 -21.58
CA VAL A 72 3.66 -10.29 -22.30
C VAL A 72 3.48 -9.18 -23.34
N TRP A 73 3.83 -7.93 -23.00
CA TRP A 73 3.78 -6.82 -23.95
C TRP A 73 4.81 -6.99 -25.07
N ASP A 74 6.05 -7.38 -24.74
CA ASP A 74 7.10 -7.64 -25.74
C ASP A 74 6.67 -8.74 -26.74
N GLU A 75 5.99 -9.80 -26.28
CA GLU A 75 5.42 -10.87 -27.13
C GLU A 75 4.25 -10.40 -28.01
N ILE A 76 3.45 -9.44 -27.56
CA ILE A 76 2.33 -8.86 -28.32
C ILE A 76 2.84 -7.87 -29.37
N ASP A 77 3.86 -7.07 -29.02
CA ASP A 77 4.43 -6.05 -29.88
C ASP A 77 5.33 -6.62 -30.99
N GLU A 78 5.80 -7.87 -30.87
CA GLU A 78 6.52 -8.57 -31.93
C GLU A 78 5.55 -8.94 -33.08
N PRO A 79 5.61 -8.25 -34.23
CA PRO A 79 4.67 -8.51 -35.31
C PRO A 79 4.92 -9.91 -35.88
N SER A 80 3.85 -10.68 -36.07
CA SER A 80 3.93 -12.04 -36.66
C SER A 80 4.82 -12.07 -37.91
N PRO A 81 5.67 -13.10 -38.10
CA PRO A 81 6.48 -13.26 -39.32
C PRO A 81 5.66 -13.19 -40.61
N GLU A 82 4.41 -13.66 -40.57
CA GLU A 82 3.47 -13.56 -41.69
C GLU A 82 3.02 -12.12 -41.94
N PHE A 83 2.80 -11.33 -40.88
CA PHE A 83 2.46 -9.92 -40.98
C PHE A 83 3.62 -9.09 -41.55
N ILE A 84 4.86 -9.35 -41.10
CA ILE A 84 6.06 -8.71 -41.64
C ILE A 84 6.21 -9.06 -43.13
N ALA A 85 6.21 -10.35 -43.47
CA ALA A 85 6.38 -10.82 -44.85
C ALA A 85 5.32 -10.27 -45.82
N LYS A 86 4.11 -10.01 -45.34
CA LYS A 86 3.01 -9.44 -46.11
C LYS A 86 3.15 -7.94 -46.37
N HIS A 87 3.80 -7.18 -45.48
CA HIS A 87 3.85 -5.71 -45.57
C HIS A 87 5.24 -5.15 -45.92
N THR A 88 6.30 -5.98 -45.95
CA THR A 88 7.65 -5.55 -46.40
C THR A 88 7.94 -5.85 -47.88
N LYS A 89 7.02 -6.47 -48.63
CA LYS A 89 7.14 -6.70 -50.09
C LYS A 89 6.33 -5.68 -50.91
N ALA A 90 6.62 -4.40 -50.74
CA ALA A 90 6.04 -3.35 -51.58
C ALA A 90 6.99 -2.17 -51.74
N ASP A 91 8.25 -2.42 -52.11
CA ASP A 91 9.19 -1.40 -52.57
C ASP A 91 10.16 -2.04 -53.58
N GLU A 92 9.67 -2.39 -54.78
CA GLU A 92 10.49 -2.64 -55.98
C GLU A 92 9.77 -2.10 -57.21
#